data_AF-A0A2G2HK45-F1
#
_entry.id   AF-A0A2G2HK45-F1
#
_cell.length_a   1.000
_cell.length_b   1.000
_cell.length_c   1.000
_cell.angle_alpha   90.00
_cell.angle_beta   90.00
_cell.angle_gamma   90.00
#
_symmetry.space_group_name_H-M   'P 1'
#
loop_
_entity.id
_entity.type
_entity.pdbx_description
1 polymer ?
#
loop_
_entity_poly.entity_id
_entity_poly.type
_entity_poly.pdbx_seq_one_letter_code
_entity_poly.pdbx_strand_id
1 'polypeptide(L)'
;MTIEKKTRNCFISYHHNNDQDYLSELREVVKSMKVSDYSLKSDIGHLTNETIYNKVRSKMRTCSVTVIIIGTRTGHRKWIDWEIWASLRGYNHPTDRKKSFKPNGLLAIFLPGNNHSIPERLQDNIDSEYAVCMRWKNLERDFESKVNYAYWKRDNATEKINNNRKRQESNSINFLGLKI
;
A
#
# COMPACT_ATOMS: atom_id res chain seq x y z
N MET A 1 16.20 -21.71 -17.31
CA MET A 1 15.38 -21.84 -16.08
C MET A 1 14.16 -20.96 -16.22
N THR A 2 13.00 -21.57 -16.46
CA THR A 2 11.71 -20.84 -16.49
C THR A 2 11.40 -20.45 -15.05
N ILE A 3 11.52 -19.16 -14.72
CA ILE A 3 11.08 -18.66 -13.41
C ILE A 3 9.57 -18.90 -13.36
N GLU A 4 9.15 -19.82 -12.49
CA GLU A 4 7.74 -20.06 -12.23
C GLU A 4 7.07 -18.71 -11.87
N LYS A 5 6.15 -18.26 -12.73
CA LYS A 5 5.55 -16.93 -12.66
C LYS A 5 4.52 -16.88 -11.52
N LYS A 6 5.03 -16.82 -10.28
CA LYS A 6 4.23 -16.84 -9.05
C LYS A 6 3.40 -15.57 -8.91
N THR A 7 2.09 -15.73 -8.71
CA THR A 7 1.16 -14.63 -8.45
C THR A 7 1.56 -13.86 -7.19
N ARG A 8 1.54 -12.52 -7.26
CA ARG A 8 1.86 -11.62 -6.14
C ARG A 8 0.59 -11.15 -5.45
N ASN A 9 0.45 -11.49 -4.18
CA ASN A 9 -0.63 -10.97 -3.34
C ASN A 9 -0.32 -9.51 -3.01
N CYS A 10 -1.21 -8.61 -3.43
CA CYS A 10 -1.08 -7.18 -3.24
C CYS A 10 -2.20 -6.66 -2.34
N PHE A 11 -1.84 -5.87 -1.34
CA PHE A 11 -2.80 -5.05 -0.61
C PHE A 11 -2.88 -3.69 -1.31
N ILE A 12 -4.07 -3.25 -1.72
CA ILE A 12 -4.27 -1.96 -2.39
C ILE A 12 -4.88 -0.98 -1.39
N SER A 13 -4.11 0.07 -1.06
CA SER A 13 -4.50 1.20 -0.21
C SER A 13 -4.83 2.40 -1.10
N TYR A 14 -5.97 3.04 -0.86
CA TYR A 14 -6.48 4.15 -1.67
C TYR A 14 -7.52 4.97 -0.89
N HIS A 15 -7.88 6.14 -1.40
CA HIS A 15 -8.93 6.94 -0.80
C HIS A 15 -10.31 6.46 -1.26
N HIS A 16 -10.98 5.61 -0.45
CA HIS A 16 -12.27 4.98 -0.78
C HIS A 16 -13.33 5.93 -1.40
N ASN A 17 -13.48 7.15 -0.89
CA ASN A 17 -14.52 8.07 -1.38
C ASN A 17 -14.14 8.82 -2.68
N ASN A 18 -12.85 8.83 -3.06
CA ASN A 18 -12.35 9.69 -4.13
C ASN A 18 -11.76 8.91 -5.30
N ASP A 19 -11.18 7.74 -5.02
CA ASP A 19 -10.37 6.99 -5.98
C ASP A 19 -10.95 5.60 -6.30
N GLN A 20 -12.25 5.38 -5.99
CA GLN A 20 -12.91 4.10 -6.21
C GLN A 20 -12.95 3.67 -7.67
N ASP A 21 -13.15 4.61 -8.59
CA ASP A 21 -13.20 4.33 -10.03
C ASP A 21 -11.85 3.83 -10.55
N TYR A 22 -10.76 4.43 -10.07
CA TYR A 22 -9.40 3.96 -10.37
C TYR A 22 -9.17 2.55 -9.84
N LEU A 23 -9.61 2.22 -8.62
CA LEU A 23 -9.50 0.84 -8.15
C LEU A 23 -10.28 -0.14 -9.05
N SER A 24 -11.47 0.25 -9.52
CA SER A 24 -12.27 -0.57 -10.43
C SER A 24 -11.53 -0.81 -11.76
N GLU A 25 -10.96 0.23 -12.36
CA GLU A 25 -10.13 0.12 -13.58
C GLU A 25 -8.89 -0.76 -13.35
N LEU A 26 -8.17 -0.57 -12.24
CA LEU A 26 -7.04 -1.41 -11.86
C LEU A 26 -7.44 -2.88 -11.79
N ARG A 27 -8.58 -3.19 -11.18
CA ARG A 27 -9.08 -4.56 -11.06
C ARG A 27 -9.38 -5.20 -12.41
N GLU A 28 -9.85 -4.44 -13.38
CA GLU A 28 -10.06 -4.94 -14.75
C GLU A 28 -8.72 -5.22 -15.44
N VAL A 29 -7.78 -4.28 -15.37
CA VAL A 29 -6.46 -4.40 -16.01
C VAL A 29 -5.67 -5.58 -15.45
N VAL A 30 -5.73 -5.84 -14.14
CA VAL A 30 -4.91 -6.88 -13.50
C VAL A 30 -5.46 -8.30 -13.65
N LYS A 31 -6.67 -8.50 -14.22
CA LYS A 31 -7.23 -9.84 -14.45
C LYS A 31 -6.33 -10.72 -15.33
N SER A 32 -5.58 -10.10 -16.24
CA SER A 32 -4.63 -10.78 -17.13
C SER A 32 -3.21 -10.89 -16.55
N MET A 33 -2.97 -10.33 -15.37
CA MET A 33 -1.65 -10.23 -14.74
C MET A 33 -1.46 -11.24 -13.62
N LYS A 34 -0.20 -11.50 -13.23
CA LYS A 34 0.14 -12.33 -12.06
C LYS A 34 0.07 -11.55 -10.75
N VAL A 35 -1.05 -10.88 -10.51
CA VAL A 35 -1.31 -10.07 -9.32
C VAL A 35 -2.70 -10.39 -8.75
N SER A 36 -2.78 -10.54 -7.43
CA SER A 36 -4.04 -10.75 -6.71
C SER A 36 -4.34 -9.59 -5.78
N ASP A 37 -5.56 -9.05 -5.85
CA ASP A 37 -6.04 -7.97 -4.97
C ASP A 37 -6.60 -8.51 -3.64
N TYR A 38 -5.92 -8.17 -2.55
CA TYR A 38 -6.28 -8.48 -1.16
C TYR A 38 -6.74 -7.22 -0.39
N SER A 39 -7.05 -6.10 -1.05
CA SER A 39 -7.68 -4.95 -0.40
C SER A 39 -9.02 -5.32 0.27
N LEU A 40 -9.48 -4.48 1.19
CA LEU A 40 -10.78 -4.68 1.82
C LEU A 40 -11.89 -4.45 0.79
N LYS A 41 -12.81 -5.42 0.70
CA LYS A 41 -13.96 -5.41 -0.24
C LYS A 41 -15.29 -5.08 0.44
N SER A 42 -15.31 -5.07 1.78
CA SER A 42 -16.51 -4.93 2.61
C SER A 42 -16.44 -3.65 3.42
N ASP A 43 -17.60 -3.02 3.64
CA ASP A 43 -17.72 -1.93 4.60
C ASP A 43 -17.47 -2.46 6.03
N ILE A 44 -16.41 -1.96 6.65
CA ILE A 44 -16.03 -2.26 8.03
C ILE A 44 -16.08 -1.02 8.92
N GLY A 45 -16.65 0.08 8.43
CA GLY A 45 -16.72 1.36 9.14
C GLY A 45 -17.56 1.31 10.43
N HIS A 46 -18.41 0.29 10.58
CA HIS A 46 -19.19 0.03 11.79
C HIS A 46 -18.37 -0.60 12.94
N LEU A 47 -17.15 -1.08 12.68
CA LEU A 47 -16.29 -1.69 13.69
C LEU A 47 -15.44 -0.65 14.42
N THR A 48 -14.92 -1.02 15.60
CA THR A 48 -13.98 -0.16 16.32
C THR A 48 -12.68 0.01 15.54
N ASN A 49 -11.98 1.13 15.76
CA ASN A 49 -10.71 1.40 15.10
C ASN A 49 -9.68 0.27 15.32
N GLU A 50 -9.66 -0.32 16.51
CA GLU A 50 -8.77 -1.44 16.84
C GLU A 50 -9.13 -2.71 16.06
N THR A 51 -10.41 -3.06 15.97
CA THR A 51 -10.86 -4.23 15.21
C THR A 51 -10.58 -4.07 13.72
N ILE A 52 -10.87 -2.89 13.15
CA ILE A 52 -10.53 -2.55 11.76
C ILE A 52 -9.03 -2.75 11.53
N TYR A 53 -8.23 -2.15 12.40
CA TYR A 53 -6.78 -2.20 12.31
C TYR A 53 -6.23 -3.64 12.40
N ASN A 54 -6.74 -4.46 13.32
CA ASN A 54 -6.33 -5.85 13.46
C ASN A 54 -6.69 -6.69 12.21
N LYS A 55 -7.87 -6.46 11.62
CA LYS A 55 -8.29 -7.12 10.37
C LYS A 55 -7.38 -6.72 9.20
N VAL A 56 -7.14 -5.43 9.02
CA VAL A 56 -6.25 -4.89 7.97
C VAL A 56 -4.85 -5.46 8.11
N ARG A 57 -4.27 -5.39 9.32
CA ARG A 57 -2.93 -5.89 9.61
C ARG A 57 -2.79 -7.39 9.35
N SER A 58 -3.79 -8.19 9.74
CA SER A 58 -3.80 -9.63 9.46
C SER A 58 -3.77 -9.91 7.96
N LYS A 59 -4.56 -9.17 7.18
CA LYS A 59 -4.61 -9.30 5.73
C LYS A 59 -3.32 -8.84 5.04
N MET A 60 -2.70 -7.76 5.53
CA MET A 60 -1.42 -7.29 5.00
C MET A 60 -0.29 -8.30 5.15
N ARG A 61 -0.29 -9.08 6.25
CA ARG A 61 0.71 -10.13 6.49
C ARG A 61 0.66 -11.27 5.47
N THR A 62 -0.48 -11.46 4.80
CA THR A 62 -0.62 -12.45 3.71
C THR A 62 -0.26 -11.88 2.34
N CYS A 63 -0.01 -10.56 2.28
CA CYS A 63 0.43 -9.87 1.08
C CYS A 63 1.95 -9.82 1.01
N SER A 64 2.44 -9.52 -0.18
CA SER A 64 3.88 -9.40 -0.49
C SER A 64 4.25 -8.00 -0.96
N VAL A 65 3.27 -7.25 -1.46
CA VAL A 65 3.40 -5.86 -1.89
C VAL A 65 2.19 -5.10 -1.38
N THR A 66 2.42 -3.86 -0.96
CA THR A 66 1.37 -2.88 -0.69
C THR A 66 1.45 -1.81 -1.76
N VAL A 67 0.35 -1.65 -2.49
CA VAL A 67 0.16 -0.67 -3.56
C VAL A 67 -0.61 0.50 -2.98
N ILE A 68 -0.13 1.73 -3.16
CA ILE A 68 -0.81 2.95 -2.75
C ILE A 68 -1.21 3.72 -4.01
N ILE A 69 -2.51 3.93 -4.19
CA ILE A 69 -3.04 4.83 -5.21
C ILE A 69 -3.04 6.25 -4.64
N ILE A 70 -2.34 7.16 -5.31
CA ILE A 70 -2.11 8.53 -4.85
C ILE A 70 -2.89 9.49 -5.72
N GLY A 71 -3.94 10.06 -5.14
CA GLY A 71 -4.73 11.15 -5.68
C GLY A 71 -4.52 12.46 -4.93
N THR A 72 -5.45 13.38 -5.11
CA THR A 72 -5.40 14.74 -4.55
C THR A 72 -5.65 14.78 -3.03
N ARG A 73 -6.22 13.72 -2.43
CA ARG A 73 -6.59 13.69 -1.00
C ARG A 73 -5.99 12.53 -0.20
N THR A 74 -5.17 11.68 -0.82
CA THR A 74 -4.65 10.44 -0.21
C THR A 74 -3.88 10.71 1.09
N GLY A 75 -3.00 11.70 1.13
CA GLY A 75 -2.18 12.05 2.30
C GLY A 75 -2.95 12.58 3.51
N HIS A 76 -4.23 12.92 3.34
CA HIS A 76 -5.09 13.43 4.42
C HIS A 76 -5.81 12.31 5.19
N ARG A 77 -5.65 11.05 4.77
CA ARG A 77 -6.31 9.90 5.40
C ARG A 77 -5.36 9.18 6.36
N LYS A 78 -5.68 9.26 7.65
CA LYS A 78 -4.92 8.56 8.70
C LYS A 78 -4.84 7.05 8.48
N TRP A 79 -5.90 6.48 7.90
CA TRP A 79 -5.96 5.05 7.61
C TRP A 79 -4.88 4.62 6.63
N ILE A 80 -4.56 5.47 5.63
CA ILE A 80 -3.50 5.18 4.66
C ILE A 80 -2.13 5.20 5.35
N ASP A 81 -1.88 6.16 6.24
CA ASP A 81 -0.66 6.14 7.07
C ASP A 81 -0.55 4.87 7.93
N TRP A 82 -1.65 4.44 8.56
CA TRP A 82 -1.67 3.22 9.38
C TRP A 82 -1.44 1.96 8.55
N GLU A 83 -1.97 1.95 7.34
CA GLU A 83 -1.80 0.87 6.37
C GLU A 83 -0.33 0.76 5.92
N ILE A 84 0.30 1.89 5.56
CA ILE A 84 1.74 1.92 5.25
C ILE A 84 2.56 1.52 6.47
N TRP A 85 2.24 2.04 7.66
CA TRP A 85 2.93 1.70 8.90
C TRP A 85 2.91 0.20 9.17
N ALA A 86 1.74 -0.44 9.05
CA ALA A 86 1.60 -1.88 9.28
C ALA A 86 2.32 -2.71 8.20
N SER A 87 2.28 -2.25 6.96
CA SER A 87 2.93 -2.88 5.81
C SER A 87 4.46 -2.92 5.92
N LEU A 88 5.07 -1.88 6.51
CA LEU A 88 6.53 -1.75 6.62
C LEU A 88 7.12 -2.51 7.82
N ARG A 89 6.30 -3.24 8.59
CA ARG A 89 6.77 -3.98 9.76
C ARG A 89 7.08 -5.43 9.42
N GLY A 90 8.28 -5.86 9.84
CA GLY A 90 8.64 -7.26 9.98
C GLY A 90 8.54 -7.73 11.43
N TYR A 91 8.55 -9.04 11.61
CA TYR A 91 8.74 -9.70 12.90
C TYR A 91 9.45 -11.03 12.66
N ASN A 92 10.56 -11.25 13.36
CA ASN A 92 11.24 -12.52 13.40
C ASN A 92 10.91 -13.18 14.73
N HIS A 93 10.08 -14.22 14.69
CA HIS A 93 9.79 -15.01 15.87
C HIS A 93 11.06 -15.79 16.26
N PRO A 94 11.44 -15.81 17.55
CA PRO A 94 12.75 -16.32 17.99
C PRO A 94 12.95 -17.82 17.71
N THR A 95 11.87 -18.61 17.74
CA THR A 95 11.94 -20.08 17.60
C THR A 95 11.11 -20.63 16.44
N ASP A 96 9.87 -20.17 16.27
CA ASP A 96 8.98 -20.62 15.19
C ASP A 96 9.01 -19.71 13.95
N ARG A 97 9.77 -20.11 12.92
CA ARG A 97 9.86 -19.37 11.65
C ARG A 97 8.52 -19.21 10.92
N LYS A 98 7.50 -20.04 11.19
CA LYS A 98 6.17 -19.91 10.59
C LYS A 98 5.38 -18.72 11.16
N LYS A 99 5.76 -18.23 12.34
CA LYS A 99 5.18 -17.03 12.97
C LYS A 99 5.91 -15.74 12.58
N SER A 100 7.05 -15.84 11.90
CA SER A 100 7.75 -14.68 11.35
C SER A 100 7.02 -14.13 10.13
N PHE A 101 7.07 -12.81 9.96
CA PHE A 101 6.61 -12.15 8.74
C PHE A 101 7.57 -11.04 8.35
N LYS A 102 7.72 -10.83 7.05
CA LYS A 102 8.53 -9.76 6.48
C LYS A 102 7.68 -8.51 6.26
N PRO A 103 8.29 -7.31 6.17
CA PRO A 103 7.61 -6.17 5.57
C PRO A 103 7.14 -6.50 4.15
N ASN A 104 6.18 -5.74 3.62
CA ASN A 104 5.82 -5.83 2.20
C ASN A 104 6.67 -4.85 1.38
N GLY A 105 6.84 -5.15 0.09
CA GLY A 105 7.32 -4.14 -0.86
C GLY A 105 6.32 -2.99 -0.97
N LEU A 106 6.78 -1.80 -1.32
CA LEU A 106 5.93 -0.61 -1.44
C LEU A 106 5.89 -0.12 -2.88
N LEU A 107 4.69 0.04 -3.44
CA LEU A 107 4.48 0.58 -4.79
C LEU A 107 3.54 1.80 -4.73
N ALA A 108 4.04 2.97 -5.12
CA ALA A 108 3.29 4.19 -5.29
C ALA A 108 2.81 4.35 -6.75
N ILE A 109 1.51 4.55 -6.95
CA ILE A 109 0.90 4.84 -8.25
C ILE A 109 0.28 6.24 -8.22
N PHE A 110 0.86 7.16 -8.98
CA PHE A 110 0.37 8.52 -9.10
C PHE A 110 -0.76 8.59 -10.12
N LEU A 111 -1.95 8.99 -9.68
CA LEU A 111 -3.12 9.21 -10.53
C LEU A 111 -2.88 10.36 -11.54
N PRO A 112 -3.65 10.46 -12.63
CA PRO A 112 -3.57 11.59 -13.54
C PRO A 112 -3.75 12.94 -12.82
N GLY A 113 -3.04 13.96 -13.27
CA GLY A 113 -3.02 15.30 -12.66
C GLY A 113 -1.66 15.68 -12.07
N ASN A 114 -1.57 16.91 -11.56
CA ASN A 114 -0.33 17.50 -11.03
C ASN A 114 -0.33 17.70 -9.51
N ASN A 115 -1.50 17.58 -8.86
CA ASN A 115 -1.66 17.82 -7.43
C ASN A 115 -1.87 16.50 -6.71
N HIS A 116 -0.80 15.93 -6.16
CA HIS A 116 -0.86 14.70 -5.36
C HIS A 116 -0.67 15.02 -3.89
N SER A 117 -1.58 14.53 -3.05
CA SER A 117 -1.42 14.56 -1.60
C SER A 117 -0.74 13.26 -1.19
N ILE A 118 0.57 13.30 -1.03
CA ILE A 118 1.40 12.14 -0.68
C ILE A 118 1.40 11.96 0.84
N PRO A 119 1.04 10.79 1.39
CA PRO A 119 1.22 10.53 2.82
C PRO A 119 2.68 10.69 3.22
N GLU A 120 2.97 11.41 4.32
CA GLU A 120 4.36 11.72 4.70
C GLU A 120 5.23 10.47 4.91
N ARG A 121 4.67 9.39 5.47
CA ARG A 121 5.38 8.12 5.61
C ARG A 121 5.68 7.47 4.26
N LEU A 122 4.81 7.65 3.26
CA LEU A 122 5.12 7.21 1.90
C LEU A 122 6.25 8.05 1.32
N GLN A 123 6.22 9.37 1.52
CA GLN A 123 7.30 10.27 1.08
C GLN A 123 8.65 9.85 1.66
N ASP A 124 8.72 9.55 2.96
CA ASP A 124 9.96 9.07 3.59
C ASP A 124 10.54 7.82 2.90
N ASN A 125 9.69 6.93 2.38
CA ASN A 125 10.10 5.71 1.67
C ASN A 125 10.37 5.93 0.18
N ILE A 126 9.84 7.01 -0.40
CA ILE A 126 10.23 7.48 -1.73
C ILE A 126 11.64 8.08 -1.65
N ASP A 127 11.86 8.95 -0.67
CA ASP A 127 13.15 9.64 -0.45
C ASP A 127 14.27 8.66 -0.08
N SER A 128 13.95 7.58 0.65
CA SER A 128 14.90 6.51 0.95
C SER A 128 15.09 5.51 -0.19
N GLU A 129 14.37 5.66 -1.31
CA GLU A 129 14.35 4.75 -2.46
C GLU A 129 13.85 3.32 -2.16
N TYR A 130 13.12 3.12 -1.06
CA TYR A 130 12.46 1.86 -0.77
C TYR A 130 11.21 1.67 -1.65
N ALA A 131 10.40 2.71 -1.78
CA ALA A 131 9.17 2.72 -2.54
C ALA A 131 9.45 2.76 -4.05
N VAL A 132 8.83 1.84 -4.78
CA VAL A 132 8.79 1.89 -6.25
C VAL A 132 7.71 2.86 -6.68
N CYS A 133 8.00 3.74 -7.63
CA CYS A 133 7.03 4.70 -8.16
C CYS A 133 6.67 4.41 -9.62
N MET A 134 5.40 4.67 -9.98
CA MET A 134 4.93 4.71 -11.37
C MET A 134 3.76 5.70 -11.53
N ARG A 135 3.47 6.09 -12.79
CA ARG A 135 2.30 6.90 -13.13
C ARG A 135 1.17 6.03 -13.65
N TRP A 136 -0.08 6.43 -13.37
CA TRP A 136 -1.29 5.73 -13.82
C TRP A 136 -1.33 5.49 -15.33
N LYS A 137 -0.90 6.48 -16.13
CA LYS A 137 -0.86 6.37 -17.59
C LYS A 137 -0.05 5.19 -18.15
N ASN A 138 0.77 4.55 -17.31
CA ASN A 138 1.56 3.38 -17.69
C ASN A 138 1.01 2.07 -17.10
N LEU A 139 -0.21 2.07 -16.55
CA LEU A 139 -0.73 0.96 -15.75
C LEU A 139 -0.67 -0.39 -16.50
N GLU A 140 -1.25 -0.45 -17.70
CA GLU A 140 -1.29 -1.67 -18.51
C GLU A 140 0.10 -2.22 -18.85
N ARG A 141 1.07 -1.32 -19.08
CA ARG A 141 2.43 -1.68 -19.51
C ARG A 141 3.33 -2.08 -18.34
N ASP A 142 3.28 -1.31 -17.24
CA ASP A 142 4.33 -1.34 -16.23
C ASP A 142 3.89 -2.02 -14.92
N PHE A 143 2.59 -2.18 -14.65
CA PHE A 143 2.12 -2.56 -13.31
C PHE A 143 2.69 -3.90 -12.81
N GLU A 144 2.59 -4.99 -13.59
CA GLU A 144 3.12 -6.30 -13.18
C GLU A 144 4.64 -6.23 -12.91
N SER A 145 5.41 -5.53 -13.75
CA SER A 145 6.86 -5.42 -13.56
C SER A 145 7.21 -4.57 -12.33
N LYS A 146 6.46 -3.50 -12.06
CA LYS A 146 6.62 -2.64 -10.88
C LYS A 146 6.25 -3.35 -9.58
N VAL A 147 5.20 -4.18 -9.60
CA VAL A 147 4.85 -5.06 -8.47
C VAL A 147 5.99 -6.05 -8.21
N ASN A 148 6.55 -6.68 -9.25
CA ASN A 148 7.69 -7.58 -9.09
C ASN A 148 8.94 -6.86 -8.57
N TYR A 149 9.17 -5.61 -8.98
CA TYR A 149 10.29 -4.82 -8.47
C TYR A 149 10.10 -4.41 -7.00
N ALA A 150 8.89 -4.03 -6.59
CA ALA A 150 8.57 -3.77 -5.19
C ALA A 150 8.73 -5.05 -4.34
N TYR A 151 8.29 -6.19 -4.86
CA TYR A 151 8.54 -7.50 -4.25
C TYR A 151 10.04 -7.81 -4.12
N TRP A 152 10.86 -7.44 -5.10
CA TRP A 152 12.30 -7.61 -4.99
C TRP A 152 12.91 -6.71 -3.90
N LYS A 153 12.50 -5.43 -3.82
CA LYS A 153 12.93 -4.48 -2.78
C LYS A 153 12.61 -4.98 -1.37
N ARG A 154 11.47 -5.65 -1.18
CA ARG A 154 11.11 -6.31 0.09
C ARG A 154 12.18 -7.25 0.62
N ASP A 155 12.88 -7.96 -0.26
CA ASP A 155 13.87 -8.97 0.13
C ASP A 155 15.31 -8.44 0.08
N ASN A 156 15.57 -7.32 -0.62
CA ASN A 156 16.92 -6.86 -0.96
C ASN A 156 17.22 -5.40 -0.57
N ALA A 157 16.26 -4.67 0.00
CA ALA A 157 16.41 -3.26 0.34
C ALA A 157 15.73 -2.89 1.66
N THR A 158 15.60 -3.83 2.61
CA THR A 158 14.89 -3.58 3.88
C THR A 158 15.56 -2.54 4.76
N GLU A 159 16.87 -2.35 4.61
CA GLU A 159 17.65 -1.31 5.27
C GLU A 159 17.24 0.11 4.83
N LYS A 160 16.58 0.24 3.68
CA LYS A 160 16.03 1.51 3.18
C LYS A 160 14.64 1.84 3.76
N ILE A 161 14.01 0.94 4.51
CA ILE A 161 12.69 1.20 5.09
C ILE A 161 12.77 2.36 6.08
N ASN A 162 11.97 3.39 5.88
CA ASN A 162 11.79 4.46 6.85
C ASN A 162 10.38 4.39 7.46
N ASN A 163 10.27 3.97 8.72
CA ASN A 163 9.00 3.83 9.41
C ASN A 163 9.00 4.49 10.80
N ASN A 164 9.81 5.54 10.97
CA ASN A 164 10.08 6.17 12.27
C ASN A 164 8.99 7.13 12.75
N ARG A 165 8.12 7.62 11.85
CA ARG A 165 7.02 8.53 12.23
C ARG A 165 6.05 7.85 13.19
N LYS A 166 5.57 8.60 14.19
CA LYS A 166 4.34 8.23 14.91
C LYS A 166 3.18 8.12 13.92
N ARG A 167 2.20 7.28 14.23
CA ARG A 167 1.01 7.13 13.38
C ARG A 167 0.16 8.41 13.45
N GLN A 168 -0.49 8.76 12.34
CA GLN A 168 -1.45 9.88 12.32
C GLN A 168 -2.65 9.57 13.24
N GLU A 169 -3.05 10.52 14.08
CA GLU A 169 -4.14 10.29 15.06
C GLU A 169 -5.54 10.59 14.48
N SER A 170 -5.60 11.53 13.54
CA SER A 170 -6.82 12.04 12.91
C SER A 170 -6.64 12.21 11.39
N ASN A 171 -7.74 12.20 10.64
CA ASN A 171 -7.71 12.66 9.25
C ASN A 171 -7.42 14.16 9.24
N SER A 172 -6.72 14.64 8.22
CA SER A 172 -6.53 16.08 8.06
C SER A 172 -7.88 16.77 7.88
N ILE A 173 -7.97 17.96 8.45
CA ILE A 173 -9.13 18.83 8.42
C ILE A 173 -8.75 20.00 7.51
N ASN A 174 -9.66 20.48 6.66
CA ASN A 174 -9.36 21.69 5.88
C ASN A 174 -9.33 22.92 6.78
N PHE A 175 -8.88 24.04 6.23
CA PHE A 175 -8.83 25.33 6.91
C PHE A 175 -10.19 25.75 7.54
N LEU A 176 -11.29 25.14 7.12
CA LEU A 176 -12.66 25.38 7.57
C LEU A 176 -13.18 24.32 8.58
N GLY A 177 -12.35 23.42 9.10
CA GLY A 177 -12.77 22.42 10.08
C GLY A 177 -13.59 21.25 9.53
N LEU A 178 -13.69 21.11 8.20
CA LEU A 178 -14.34 19.96 7.55
C LEU A 178 -13.33 18.83 7.30
N LYS A 179 -13.76 17.59 7.59
CA LYS A 179 -12.98 16.39 7.24
C LYS A 179 -12.71 16.37 5.73
N ILE A 180 -11.44 16.26 5.36
CA ILE A 180 -10.98 16.13 3.98
C ILE A 180 -11.01 14.66 3.55
#